data_AF-A0ABD6PP17-F1
#
_entry.id   AF-A0ABD6PP17-F1
#
_cell.length_a   1.000
_cell.length_b   1.000
_cell.length_c   1.000
_cell.angle_alpha   90.00
_cell.angle_beta   90.00
_cell.angle_gamma   90.00
#
_symmetry.space_group_name_H-M   'P 1'
#
loop_
_entity.id
_entity.type
_entity.pdbx_description
1 polymer ?
#
loop_
_entity_poly.entity_id
_entity_poly.type
_entity_poly.pdbx_seq_one_letter_code
_entity_poly.pdbx_strand_id
1 'polypeptide(L)'
;MRITVSHDLSRIAQSLNRLSGRLNGSLEEPLRAIGGILEFSTRRRIAETKTAPDGKRWADVSPATAQAKNGRGGILVDHGNLLASITHEASAKSVITGSVMGYSVYVQEGTKTMPARPFLGLSSQDYQDIDELMSDWLEGLIV
;
A
#
# COMPACT_ATOMS: atom_id res chain seq x y z
N MET A 1 1.74 -17.17 1.13
CA MET A 1 3.07 -16.53 1.24
C MET A 1 2.85 -15.13 1.79
N ARG A 2 3.58 -14.70 2.83
CA ARG A 2 3.41 -13.38 3.47
C ARG A 2 4.67 -12.56 3.21
N ILE A 3 4.51 -11.39 2.61
CA ILE A 3 5.58 -10.42 2.42
C ILE A 3 5.53 -9.46 3.61
N THR A 4 6.69 -9.17 4.20
CA THR A 4 6.81 -8.14 5.25
C THR A 4 7.68 -7.03 4.69
N VAL A 5 7.10 -5.83 4.56
CA VAL A 5 7.83 -4.62 4.18
C VAL A 5 8.18 -3.88 5.47
N SER A 6 9.47 -3.67 5.72
CA SER A 6 9.96 -2.99 6.93
C SER A 6 10.04 -1.49 6.71
N HIS A 7 9.53 -0.73 7.68
CA HIS A 7 9.50 0.73 7.70
C HIS A 7 9.80 1.22 9.12
N ASP A 8 10.36 2.43 9.27
CA ASP A 8 10.36 3.09 10.57
C ASP A 8 8.94 3.56 10.88
N LEU A 9 8.34 2.98 11.92
CA LEU A 9 6.98 3.25 12.36
C LEU A 9 6.95 3.96 13.71
N SER A 10 8.08 4.45 14.21
CA SER A 10 8.20 4.97 15.58
C SER A 10 7.22 6.11 15.86
N ARG A 11 7.07 7.05 14.92
CA ARG A 11 6.13 8.19 15.03
C ARG A 11 4.66 7.73 15.02
N ILE A 12 4.30 6.90 14.05
CA ILE A 12 2.95 6.33 13.94
C ILE A 12 2.60 5.54 15.21
N ALA A 13 3.53 4.71 15.71
CA ALA A 13 3.34 3.93 16.93
C ALA A 13 3.11 4.82 18.17
N GLN A 14 3.83 5.93 18.31
CA GLN A 14 3.61 6.88 19.39
C GLN A 14 2.22 7.54 19.31
N SER A 15 1.77 7.92 18.12
CA SER A 15 0.43 8.48 17.91
C SER A 15 -0.67 7.46 18.20
N LEU A 16 -0.52 6.21 17.74
CA LEU A 16 -1.47 5.13 18.03
C LEU A 16 -1.54 4.81 19.52
N ASN A 17 -0.42 4.84 20.25
CA ASN A 17 -0.42 4.65 21.71
C ASN A 17 -1.21 5.75 22.44
N ARG A 18 -1.05 7.01 22.02
CA ARG A 18 -1.84 8.13 22.57
C ARG A 18 -3.33 7.98 22.27
N LEU A 19 -3.67 7.59 21.04
CA LEU A 19 -5.05 7.41 20.62
C LEU A 19 -5.73 6.23 21.35
N SER A 20 -5.02 5.11 21.52
CA SER A 20 -5.50 3.93 22.26
C SER A 20 -5.91 4.27 23.69
N GLY A 21 -5.14 5.15 24.36
CA GLY A 21 -5.48 5.64 25.71
C GLY A 21 -6.75 6.48 25.77
N ARG A 22 -7.18 7.10 24.66
CA ARG A 22 -8.41 7.91 24.59
C ARG A 22 -9.64 7.10 24.16
N LEU A 23 -9.48 6.15 23.24
CA LEU A 23 -10.58 5.37 22.67
C LEU A 23 -11.00 4.15 23.50
N ASN A 24 -10.54 4.03 24.75
CA ASN A 24 -10.74 2.84 25.60
C ASN A 24 -10.31 1.52 24.90
N GLY A 25 -9.30 1.58 24.03
CA GLY A 25 -8.53 0.42 23.58
C GLY A 25 -8.85 -0.18 22.19
N SER A 26 -9.89 0.26 21.47
CA SER A 26 -10.09 -0.19 20.07
C SER A 26 -9.49 0.80 19.08
N LEU A 27 -8.42 0.39 18.40
CA LEU A 27 -7.84 1.14 17.28
C LEU A 27 -8.42 0.69 15.93
N GLU A 28 -9.46 -0.14 15.91
CA GLU A 28 -9.93 -0.78 14.67
C GLU A 28 -10.35 0.25 13.61
N GLU A 29 -11.10 1.28 13.97
CA GLU A 29 -11.51 2.32 13.01
C GLU A 29 -10.35 3.20 12.53
N PRO A 30 -9.47 3.73 13.41
CA PRO A 30 -8.25 4.41 12.97
C PRO A 30 -7.38 3.54 12.05
N LEU A 31 -7.21 2.25 12.38
CA LEU A 31 -6.42 1.31 11.59
C LEU A 31 -7.08 0.96 10.26
N ARG A 32 -8.42 0.89 10.22
CA ARG A 32 -9.19 0.74 8.98
C ARG A 32 -8.97 1.95 8.07
N ALA A 33 -9.04 3.16 8.60
CA ALA A 33 -8.78 4.38 7.85
C ALA A 33 -7.34 4.42 7.30
N ILE A 34 -6.34 4.06 8.11
CA ILE A 34 -4.95 3.87 7.64
C ILE A 34 -4.89 2.85 6.50
N GLY A 35 -5.57 1.71 6.64
CA GLY A 35 -5.64 0.69 5.58
C GLY A 35 -6.21 1.22 4.26
N GLY A 36 -7.22 2.09 4.33
CA GLY A 36 -7.78 2.79 3.19
C GLY A 36 -6.78 3.69 2.48
N ILE A 37 -5.99 4.47 3.22
CA ILE A 37 -4.90 5.30 2.66
C ILE A 37 -3.90 4.42 1.90
N LEU A 38 -3.45 3.32 2.52
CA LEU A 38 -2.46 2.42 1.93
C LEU A 38 -2.99 1.70 0.68
N GLU A 39 -4.25 1.26 0.72
CA GLU A 39 -4.91 0.66 -0.43
C GLU A 39 -5.01 1.67 -1.58
N PHE A 40 -5.48 2.89 -1.31
CA PHE A 40 -5.61 3.94 -2.31
C PHE A 40 -4.26 4.29 -2.95
N SER A 41 -3.24 4.53 -2.12
CA SER A 41 -1.88 4.83 -2.57
C SER A 41 -1.29 3.71 -3.44
N THR A 42 -1.48 2.45 -3.03
CA THR A 42 -1.05 1.28 -3.79
C THR A 42 -1.75 1.20 -5.15
N ARG A 43 -3.07 1.38 -5.19
CA ARG A 43 -3.86 1.40 -6.44
C ARG A 43 -3.39 2.52 -7.37
N ARG A 44 -3.16 3.72 -6.84
CA ARG A 44 -2.66 4.88 -7.59
C ARG A 44 -1.28 4.64 -8.19
N ARG A 45 -0.38 3.96 -7.47
CA ARG A 45 0.92 3.55 -8.05
C ARG A 45 0.77 2.64 -9.24
N ILE A 46 -0.11 1.64 -9.13
CA ILE A 46 -0.36 0.65 -10.18
C ILE A 46 -1.00 1.30 -11.42
N ALA A 47 -2.03 2.12 -11.23
CA ALA A 47 -2.85 2.66 -12.31
C ALA A 47 -2.24 3.92 -12.95
N GLU A 48 -1.66 4.81 -12.15
CA GLU A 48 -1.36 6.18 -12.58
C GLU A 48 0.15 6.43 -12.61
N THR A 49 0.79 6.48 -11.44
CA THR A 49 2.15 7.04 -11.30
C THR A 49 3.21 6.09 -11.85
N LYS A 50 2.98 4.78 -11.76
CA LYS A 50 3.91 3.72 -12.19
C LYS A 50 5.23 3.81 -11.43
N THR A 51 5.16 4.08 -10.12
CA THR A 51 6.29 4.28 -9.23
C THR A 51 6.25 3.37 -8.01
N ALA A 52 7.43 3.03 -7.51
CA ALA A 52 7.64 2.40 -6.23
C ALA A 52 7.34 3.33 -5.05
N PRO A 53 7.24 2.81 -3.80
CA PRO A 53 7.05 3.64 -2.60
C PRO A 53 8.09 4.73 -2.42
N ASP A 54 9.33 4.47 -2.84
CA ASP A 54 10.42 5.44 -2.78
C ASP A 54 10.35 6.50 -3.90
N GLY A 55 9.29 6.50 -4.72
CA GLY A 55 9.07 7.43 -5.82
C GLY A 55 9.77 7.04 -7.13
N LYS A 56 10.61 6.00 -7.15
CA LYS A 56 11.29 5.59 -8.40
C LYS A 56 10.30 4.98 -9.37
N ARG A 57 10.32 5.41 -10.63
CA ARG A 57 9.52 4.80 -11.70
C ARG A 57 9.94 3.33 -11.88
N TRP A 58 8.97 2.44 -12.02
CA TRP A 58 9.24 1.05 -12.37
C TRP A 58 9.84 0.92 -13.77
N ALA A 59 10.68 -0.09 -13.96
CA ALA A 59 11.10 -0.50 -15.29
C ALA A 59 9.87 -0.92 -16.12
N ASP A 60 9.87 -0.53 -17.38
CA ASP A 60 8.82 -0.95 -18.33
C ASP A 60 8.79 -2.49 -18.48
N VAL A 61 7.75 -2.99 -19.12
CA VAL A 61 7.66 -4.42 -19.45
C VAL A 61 8.63 -4.76 -20.59
N SER A 62 9.01 -6.03 -20.71
CA SER A 62 9.86 -6.47 -21.83
C SER A 62 9.15 -6.25 -23.18
N PRO A 63 9.88 -6.14 -24.31
CA PRO A 63 9.27 -6.00 -25.64
C PRO A 63 8.27 -7.12 -25.96
N ALA A 64 8.59 -8.36 -25.61
CA ALA A 64 7.69 -9.50 -25.80
C ALA A 64 6.40 -9.36 -24.99
N THR A 65 6.48 -8.90 -23.74
CA THR A 65 5.30 -8.63 -22.91
C THR A 65 4.51 -7.43 -23.45
N ALA A 66 5.16 -6.36 -23.90
CA ALA A 66 4.49 -5.23 -24.52
C ALA A 66 3.68 -5.64 -25.76
N GLN A 67 4.28 -6.47 -26.62
CA GLN A 67 3.60 -7.03 -27.80
C GLN A 67 2.41 -7.92 -27.40
N ALA A 68 2.59 -8.80 -26.41
CA ALA A 68 1.52 -9.66 -25.92
C ALA A 68 0.36 -8.86 -25.31
N LYS A 69 0.65 -7.77 -24.60
CA LYS A 69 -0.34 -6.84 -24.06
C LYS A 69 -1.10 -6.10 -25.16
N ASN A 70 -0.50 -5.87 -26.33
CA ASN A 70 -1.13 -5.21 -27.47
C ASN A 70 -1.84 -3.90 -27.07
N GLY A 71 -1.14 -3.04 -26.32
CA GLY A 71 -1.67 -1.75 -25.83
C GLY A 71 -2.60 -1.83 -24.61
N ARG A 72 -2.87 -3.01 -24.05
CA ARG A 72 -3.68 -3.13 -22.83
C ARG A 72 -2.92 -2.65 -21.59
N GLY A 73 -3.54 -1.73 -20.86
CA GLY A 73 -3.13 -1.32 -19.52
C GLY A 73 -1.75 -0.65 -19.48
N GLY A 74 -1.10 -0.78 -18.32
CA GLY A 74 0.18 -0.15 -17.98
C GLY A 74 1.25 -1.17 -17.63
N ILE A 75 2.25 -0.80 -16.82
CA ILE A 75 3.34 -1.73 -16.44
C ILE A 75 2.77 -2.91 -15.64
N LEU A 76 2.03 -2.62 -14.58
CA LEU A 76 1.41 -3.60 -13.69
C LEU A 76 -0.07 -3.87 -13.96
N VAL A 77 -0.61 -3.31 -15.04
CA VAL A 77 -2.00 -3.50 -15.45
C VAL A 77 -2.00 -4.21 -16.81
N ASP A 78 -2.63 -5.37 -16.87
CA ASP A 78 -2.99 -6.04 -18.13
C ASP A 78 -4.52 -6.10 -18.22
N HIS A 79 -5.15 -7.07 -17.55
CA HIS A 79 -6.61 -7.17 -17.41
C HIS A 79 -7.14 -6.49 -16.13
N GLY A 80 -6.28 -5.80 -15.36
CA GLY A 80 -6.68 -5.13 -14.11
C GLY A 80 -6.77 -6.03 -12.87
N ASN A 81 -6.54 -7.33 -12.97
CA ASN A 81 -6.67 -8.26 -11.84
C ASN A 81 -5.83 -7.87 -10.61
N LEU A 82 -4.55 -7.50 -10.80
CA LEU A 82 -3.70 -7.06 -9.68
C LEU A 82 -4.29 -5.82 -9.00
N LEU A 83 -4.65 -4.81 -9.80
CA LEU A 83 -5.23 -3.56 -9.32
C LEU A 83 -6.53 -3.80 -8.54
N ALA A 84 -7.42 -4.65 -9.07
CA ALA A 84 -8.68 -4.98 -8.43
C ALA A 84 -8.51 -5.79 -7.13
N SER A 85 -7.42 -6.55 -7.03
CA SER A 85 -7.14 -7.43 -5.88
C SER A 85 -6.50 -6.74 -4.68
N ILE A 86 -6.10 -5.47 -4.81
CA ILE A 86 -5.55 -4.72 -3.68
C ILE A 86 -6.64 -4.52 -2.64
N THR A 87 -6.35 -4.86 -1.38
CA THR A 87 -7.29 -4.76 -0.27
C THR A 87 -6.54 -4.58 1.05
N HIS A 88 -7.28 -4.26 2.11
CA HIS A 88 -6.76 -4.24 3.47
C HIS A 88 -7.73 -4.90 4.47
N GLU A 89 -7.16 -5.36 5.58
CA GLU A 89 -7.92 -5.90 6.72
C GLU A 89 -7.35 -5.27 8.00
N ALA A 90 -8.24 -4.66 8.80
CA ALA A 90 -7.90 -4.03 10.06
C ALA A 90 -8.48 -4.83 11.23
N SER A 91 -7.76 -4.82 12.34
CA SER A 91 -8.16 -5.33 13.64
C SER A 91 -7.96 -4.24 14.69
N ALA A 92 -8.33 -4.51 15.95
CA ALA A 92 -8.10 -3.60 17.06
C ALA A 92 -6.62 -3.23 17.31
N LYS A 93 -5.65 -3.95 16.70
CA LYS A 93 -4.21 -3.76 16.98
C LYS A 93 -3.32 -3.65 15.74
N SER A 94 -3.81 -4.01 14.57
CA SER A 94 -3.01 -3.99 13.34
C SER A 94 -3.88 -3.78 12.11
N VAL A 95 -3.25 -3.31 11.05
CA VAL A 95 -3.79 -3.32 9.69
C VAL A 95 -2.82 -4.03 8.77
N ILE A 96 -3.36 -4.81 7.83
CA ILE A 96 -2.60 -5.50 6.79
C ILE A 96 -3.16 -5.03 5.45
N THR A 97 -2.29 -4.55 4.56
CA THR A 97 -2.63 -4.17 3.18
C THR A 97 -1.85 -5.06 2.22
N GLY A 98 -2.49 -5.51 1.15
CA GLY A 98 -1.85 -6.43 0.21
C GLY A 98 -2.70 -6.76 -1.00
N SER A 99 -2.34 -7.86 -1.65
CA SER A 99 -3.05 -8.45 -2.79
C SER A 99 -3.35 -9.91 -2.50
N VAL A 100 -4.57 -10.35 -2.83
CA VAL A 100 -4.94 -11.78 -2.75
C VAL A 100 -4.38 -12.62 -3.91
N MET A 101 -3.84 -11.99 -4.96
CA MET A 101 -3.23 -12.69 -6.09
C MET A 101 -1.88 -13.28 -5.72
N GLY A 102 -1.72 -14.60 -5.83
CA GLY A 102 -0.48 -15.30 -5.47
C GLY A 102 0.76 -14.84 -6.25
N TYR A 103 0.61 -14.43 -7.51
CA TYR A 103 1.73 -13.94 -8.33
C TYR A 103 2.25 -12.56 -7.90
N SER A 104 1.53 -11.85 -7.02
CA SER A 104 1.88 -10.49 -6.59
C SER A 104 3.24 -10.42 -5.90
N VAL A 105 3.71 -11.51 -5.28
CA VAL A 105 5.06 -11.60 -4.71
C VAL A 105 6.15 -11.45 -5.77
N TYR A 106 5.99 -12.08 -6.93
CA TYR A 106 6.97 -11.96 -8.01
C TYR A 106 7.00 -10.56 -8.60
N VAL A 107 5.86 -9.85 -8.56
CA VAL A 107 5.81 -8.44 -8.96
C VAL A 107 6.55 -7.57 -7.94
N GLN A 108 6.31 -7.80 -6.65
CA GLN A 108 6.92 -7.03 -5.57
C GLN A 108 8.44 -7.21 -5.51
N GLU A 109 8.92 -8.45 -5.58
CA GLU A 109 10.33 -8.82 -5.34
C GLU A 109 11.14 -9.01 -6.62
N GLY A 110 10.46 -9.18 -7.75
CA GLY A 110 11.09 -9.57 -9.01
C GLY A 110 11.39 -11.06 -9.09
N THR A 111 11.99 -11.46 -10.21
CA THR A 111 12.47 -12.81 -10.47
C THR A 111 13.82 -12.74 -11.20
N LYS A 112 14.42 -13.88 -11.53
CA LYS A 112 15.63 -13.94 -12.36
C LYS A 112 15.48 -13.23 -13.72
N THR A 113 14.27 -13.17 -14.26
CA THR A 113 13.99 -12.64 -15.62
C THR A 113 13.08 -11.42 -15.63
N MET A 114 12.60 -10.98 -14.46
CA MET A 114 11.71 -9.84 -14.33
C MET A 114 12.20 -8.92 -13.20
N PRO A 115 12.47 -7.63 -13.45
CA PRO A 115 12.86 -6.72 -12.39
C PRO A 115 11.72 -6.53 -11.39
N ALA A 116 12.10 -6.26 -10.13
CA ALA A 116 11.17 -5.94 -9.06
C ALA A 116 10.40 -4.64 -9.39
N ARG A 117 9.11 -4.65 -9.09
CA ARG A 117 8.22 -3.48 -9.22
C ARG A 117 7.45 -3.34 -7.91
N PRO A 118 8.14 -2.97 -6.81
CA PRO A 118 7.52 -2.91 -5.50
C PRO A 118 6.39 -1.89 -5.54
N PHE A 119 5.19 -2.35 -5.21
CA PHE A 119 3.97 -1.54 -5.18
C PHE A 119 3.44 -1.40 -3.75
N LEU A 120 3.67 -2.42 -2.90
CA LEU A 120 3.42 -2.37 -1.47
C LEU A 120 4.57 -1.66 -0.74
N GLY A 121 4.21 -0.85 0.26
CA GLY A 121 5.12 -0.09 1.12
C GLY A 121 4.70 1.38 1.25
N LEU A 122 5.21 2.05 2.28
CA LEU A 122 4.93 3.45 2.58
C LEU A 122 5.81 4.38 1.76
N SER A 123 5.19 5.33 1.09
CA SER A 123 5.84 6.52 0.51
C SER A 123 5.88 7.65 1.52
N SER A 124 6.68 8.68 1.23
CA SER A 124 6.68 9.92 2.02
C SER A 124 5.30 10.57 2.11
N GLN A 125 4.47 10.46 1.08
CA GLN A 125 3.09 10.96 1.13
C GLN A 125 2.22 10.14 2.09
N ASP A 126 2.34 8.81 2.07
CA ASP A 126 1.56 7.95 2.97
C ASP A 126 1.85 8.26 4.44
N TYR A 127 3.11 8.57 4.77
CA TYR A 127 3.46 9.01 6.12
C TYR A 127 2.76 10.32 6.51
N GLN A 128 2.69 11.28 5.59
CA GLN A 128 2.02 12.57 5.83
C GLN A 128 0.51 12.37 6.01
N ASP A 129 -0.11 11.60 5.12
CA ASP A 129 -1.55 11.33 5.15
C ASP A 129 -1.95 10.59 6.44
N ILE A 130 -1.11 9.65 6.89
CA ILE A 130 -1.33 8.93 8.16
C ILE A 130 -1.13 9.86 9.35
N ASP A 131 -0.09 10.70 9.35
CA ASP A 131 0.16 11.64 10.46
C ASP A 131 -0.97 12.69 10.58
N GLU A 132 -1.51 13.16 9.45
CA GLU A 132 -2.69 14.05 9.39
C GLU A 132 -3.93 13.34 9.94
N LEU A 133 -4.27 12.16 9.42
CA LEU A 133 -5.38 11.34 9.91
C LEU A 133 -5.29 11.12 11.43
N MET A 134 -4.12 10.74 11.92
CA MET A 134 -3.91 10.50 13.36
C MET A 134 -4.05 11.77 14.19
N SER A 135 -3.66 12.92 13.63
CA SER A 135 -3.85 14.23 14.28
C SER A 135 -5.33 14.58 14.37
N ASP A 136 -6.10 14.36 13.31
CA ASP A 136 -7.55 14.59 13.29
C ASP A 136 -8.29 13.76 14.35
N TRP A 137 -7.95 12.48 14.49
CA TRP A 137 -8.44 11.62 15.58
C TRP A 137 -8.06 12.14 16.96
N LEU A 138 -6.83 12.65 17.12
CA LEU A 138 -6.35 13.25 18.37
C LEU A 138 -6.94 14.64 18.64
N GLU A 139 -7.48 15.32 17.64
CA GLU A 139 -8.17 16.60 17.85
C GLU A 139 -9.69 16.40 18.01
N GLY A 140 -10.19 15.19 17.74
CA GLY A 140 -11.62 14.86 17.80
C GLY A 140 -12.40 15.44 16.61
N LEU A 141 -11.72 15.69 15.49
CA LEU A 141 -12.32 16.17 14.25
C LEU A 141 -13.06 15.07 13.50
N ILE A 142 -12.77 13.80 13.84
CA ILE A 142 -13.36 12.61 13.25
C ILE A 142 -13.74 11.69 14.42
N VAL A 143 -14.93 11.08 14.35
CA VAL A 143 -15.55 10.25 15.39
C VAL A 143 -15.85 8.87 14.86
#